data_AF-A0A838VPV6-F1
#
_entry.id   AF-A0A838VPV6-F1
#
_cell.length_a   1.000
_cell.length_b   1.000
_cell.length_c   1.000
_cell.angle_alpha   90.00
_cell.angle_beta   90.00
_cell.angle_gamma   90.00
#
_symmetry.space_group_name_H-M   'P 1'
#
loop_
_entity.id
_entity.type
_entity.pdbx_description
1 polymer ?
#
loop_
_entity_poly.entity_id
_entity_poly.type
_entity_poly.pdbx_seq_one_letter_code
_entity_poly.pdbx_strand_id
1 'polypeptide(L)' 'LGLGLWQGCYQQTEGLWLRWYDAEGWIPTLAERVQQEQQRVEEATIRVQQEQQRAEEERQKAERLANYLRSQGIDPDNLP' A
#
# COMPACT_ATOMS: atom_id res chain seq x y z
N LEU A 1 -32.50 -3.49 -3.82
CA LEU A 1 -31.75 -4.61 -3.20
C LEU A 1 -32.44 -5.90 -3.63
N GLY A 2 -31.72 -6.80 -4.28
CA GLY A 2 -32.25 -8.07 -4.79
C GLY A 2 -31.41 -9.25 -4.30
N LEU A 3 -31.99 -10.44 -4.33
CA LEU A 3 -31.28 -11.69 -4.07
C LEU A 3 -31.14 -12.45 -5.38
N GLY A 4 -29.93 -12.87 -5.72
CA GLY A 4 -29.63 -13.58 -6.96
C GLY A 4 -28.80 -14.84 -6.70
N LEU A 5 -28.78 -15.74 -7.69
CA LEU A 5 -27.90 -16.89 -7.69
C LEU A 5 -26.55 -16.48 -8.28
N TRP A 6 -25.50 -16.64 -7.50
CA TRP A 6 -24.11 -16.40 -7.89
C TRP A 6 -23.37 -17.74 -7.95
N GLN A 7 -22.71 -18.02 -9.07
CA GLN A 7 -21.91 -19.23 -9.24
C GLN A 7 -20.47 -18.96 -8.82
N GLY A 8 -19.96 -19.72 -7.87
CA GLY A 8 -18.57 -19.62 -7.43
C GLY A 8 -18.28 -20.40 -6.16
N CYS A 9 -17.13 -20.10 -5.55
CA CYS A 9 -16.69 -20.73 -4.31
C CYS A 9 -17.01 -19.82 -3.11
N TYR A 10 -17.77 -20.34 -2.14
CA TYR A 10 -18.03 -19.67 -0.88
C TYR A 10 -17.81 -20.67 0.27
N GLN A 11 -17.05 -20.27 1.29
CA GLN A 11 -16.66 -21.14 2.40
C GLN A 11 -16.10 -22.51 1.94
N GLN A 12 -15.17 -22.49 0.99
CA GLN A 12 -14.54 -23.69 0.39
C GLN A 12 -15.49 -24.64 -0.35
N THR A 13 -16.74 -24.23 -0.59
CA THR A 13 -17.71 -25.03 -1.32
C THR A 13 -18.03 -24.34 -2.64
N GLU A 14 -17.78 -25.03 -3.75
CA GLU A 14 -18.13 -24.55 -5.09
C GLU A 14 -19.59 -24.88 -5.40
N GLY A 15 -20.33 -23.90 -5.91
CA GLY A 15 -21.73 -24.12 -6.24
C GLY A 15 -22.48 -22.84 -6.59
N LEU A 16 -23.81 -22.97 -6.59
CA LEU A 16 -24.72 -21.84 -6.71
C LEU A 16 -25.06 -21.33 -5.32
N TRP A 17 -24.73 -20.07 -5.07
CA TRP A 17 -24.93 -19.41 -3.79
C TRP A 17 -25.94 -18.28 -3.92
N LEU A 18 -26.70 -18.04 -2.85
CA LEU A 18 -27.56 -16.87 -2.77
C LEU A 18 -26.71 -15.67 -2.36
N ARG A 19 -26.65 -14.65 -3.22
CA ARG A 19 -25.89 -13.41 -2.97
C ARG A 19 -26.79 -12.20 -3.16
N TRP A 20 -26.64 -11.23 -2.27
CA TRP A 20 -27.35 -9.96 -2.38
C TRP A 20 -26.68 -9.06 -3.42
N TYR A 21 -27.48 -8.31 -4.16
CA TYR A 21 -27.00 -7.30 -5.10
C TYR A 21 -27.83 -6.01 -4.99
N ASP A 22 -27.23 -4.90 -5.37
CA ASP A 22 -27.87 -3.59 -5.49
C ASP A 22 -27.75 -3.04 -6.93
N ALA A 23 -27.94 -1.73 -7.12
CA ALA A 23 -27.85 -1.10 -8.43
C ALA A 23 -26.41 -1.03 -8.98
N GLU A 24 -25.41 -1.17 -8.11
CA GLU A 24 -23.98 -1.12 -8.45
C GLU A 24 -23.41 -2.51 -8.72
N GLY A 25 -24.03 -3.57 -8.16
CA GLY A 25 -23.72 -4.96 -8.47
C GLY A 25 -23.83 -5.89 -7.27
N TRP A 26 -23.04 -6.96 -7.27
CA TRP A 26 -23.02 -7.92 -6.17
C TRP A 26 -22.44 -7.29 -4.90
N ILE A 27 -23.17 -7.38 -3.79
CA ILE A 27 -22.69 -6.87 -2.51
C ILE A 27 -21.51 -7.74 -2.06
N PRO A 28 -20.34 -7.14 -1.74
CA PRO A 28 -19.21 -7.86 -1.18
C PRO A 28 -19.55 -8.44 0.19
N THR A 29 -19.18 -9.70 0.39
CA THR A 29 -19.21 -10.38 1.68
C THR A 29 -18.24 -9.72 2.65
N LEU A 30 -18.43 -9.94 3.96
CA LEU A 30 -17.52 -9.41 4.98
C LEU A 30 -16.07 -9.85 4.74
N ALA A 31 -15.86 -11.09 4.30
CA ALA A 31 -14.54 -11.61 3.97
C ALA A 31 -13.89 -10.86 2.79
N GLU A 32 -14.64 -10.63 1.70
CA GLU A 32 -14.15 -9.84 0.56
C GLU A 32 -13.83 -8.39 0.97
N ARG A 33 -14.63 -7.78 1.84
CA ARG A 33 -14.36 -6.42 2.36
C ARG A 33 -13.07 -6.37 3.19
N VAL A 34 -12.88 -7.32 4.09
CA VAL A 34 -11.65 -7.43 4.90
C VAL A 34 -10.44 -7.65 4.01
N GLN A 35 -10.54 -8.53 3.01
CA GLN A 35 -9.45 -8.75 2.04
C GLN A 35 -9.13 -7.48 1.25
N GLN A 36 -10.14 -6.76 0.77
CA GLN A 36 -9.94 -5.51 0.05
C GLN A 36 -9.31 -4.43 0.95
N GLU A 37 -9.71 -4.35 2.22
CA GLU A 37 -9.12 -3.43 3.18
C GLU A 37 -7.66 -3.80 3.49
N GLN A 38 -7.37 -5.09 3.68
CA GLN A 38 -6.00 -5.58 3.85
C GLN A 38 -5.12 -5.24 2.66
N GLN A 39 -5.58 -5.45 1.43
CA GLN A 39 -4.85 -5.07 0.22
C GLN A 39 -4.56 -3.57 0.18
N ARG A 40 -5.54 -2.73 0.55
CA ARG A 40 -5.36 -1.28 0.61
C ARG A 40 -4.33 -0.87 1.67
N VAL A 41 -4.35 -1.50 2.83
CA VAL A 41 -3.36 -1.26 3.90
C VAL A 41 -1.98 -1.69 3.44
N GLU A 42 -1.86 -2.83 2.77
CA GLU A 42 -0.60 -3.34 2.26
C GLU A 42 -0.02 -2.44 1.15
N GLU A 43 -0.84 -2.01 0.20
CA GLU A 43 -0.45 -1.03 -0.82
C GLU A 43 0.00 0.31 -0.19
N ALA A 44 -0.74 0.81 0.80
CA ALA A 44 -0.37 2.03 1.51
C ALA A 44 0.97 1.85 2.25
N THR A 45 1.18 0.70 2.88
CA THR A 45 2.43 0.36 3.59
C THR A 45 3.61 0.33 2.64
N ILE A 46 3.45 -0.32 1.47
CA ILE A 46 4.49 -0.38 0.43
C ILE A 46 4.87 1.04 -0.04
N ARG A 47 3.88 1.91 -0.28
CA ARG A 47 4.13 3.30 -0.69
C ARG A 47 4.91 4.08 0.38
N VAL A 48 4.51 3.97 1.65
CA VAL A 48 5.20 4.63 2.76
C VAL A 48 6.64 4.11 2.87
N GLN A 49 6.86 2.79 2.78
CA GLN A 49 8.21 2.23 2.82
C GLN A 49 9.07 2.71 1.65
N GLN A 50 8.51 2.78 0.45
CA GLN A 50 9.24 3.27 -0.72
C GLN A 50 9.64 4.74 -0.57
N GLU A 51 8.76 5.58 -0.02
CA GLU A 51 9.07 6.99 0.24
C GLU A 51 10.15 7.14 1.32
N GLN A 52 10.06 6.37 2.41
CA GLN A 52 11.07 6.34 3.46
C GLN A 52 12.44 5.93 2.91
N GLN A 53 12.48 4.90 2.06
CA GLN A 53 13.72 4.44 1.45
C GLN A 53 14.37 5.51 0.57
N ARG A 54 13.58 6.23 -0.23
CA ARG A 54 14.09 7.35 -1.04
C ARG A 54 14.61 8.49 -0.18
N ALA A 55 13.89 8.86 0.88
CA ALA A 55 14.32 9.90 1.81
C ALA A 55 15.63 9.54 2.52
N GLU A 56 15.77 8.27 2.91
CA GLU A 56 16.97 7.74 3.54
C GLU A 56 18.17 7.72 2.56
N GLU A 57 17.96 7.30 1.31
CA GLU A 57 19.01 7.35 0.29
C GLU A 57 19.52 8.77 0.03
N GLU A 58 18.60 9.75 -0.06
CA GLU A 58 18.97 11.15 -0.24
C GLU A 58 19.71 11.70 0.99
N ARG A 59 19.27 11.34 2.20
CA ARG A 59 19.99 11.70 3.45
C ARG A 59 21.40 11.11 3.46
N GLN A 60 21.57 9.84 3.12
CA GLN A 60 22.89 9.20 3.09
C GLN A 60 23.80 9.85 2.05
N LYS A 61 23.29 10.21 0.87
CA LYS A 61 24.08 10.94 -0.13
C LYS A 61 24.50 12.32 0.38
N ALA A 62 23.56 13.07 0.96
CA ALA A 62 23.84 14.38 1.54
C ALA A 62 24.87 14.29 2.67
N GLU A 63 24.76 13.29 3.55
CA GLU A 63 25.70 13.07 4.64
C GLU A 63 27.09 12.68 4.13
N ARG A 64 27.17 11.80 3.12
CA ARG A 64 28.45 11.45 2.48
C ARG A 64 29.11 12.67 1.85
N LEU A 65 28.34 13.52 1.17
CA LEU A 65 28.84 14.75 0.57
C LEU A 65 29.31 15.75 1.64
N ALA A 66 28.52 15.94 2.70
CA ALA A 66 28.88 16.80 3.82
C ALA A 66 30.16 16.32 4.51
N ASN A 67 30.30 15.01 4.75
CA ASN A 67 31.52 14.42 5.31
C ASN A 67 32.72 14.60 4.37
N TYR A 68 32.52 14.45 3.05
CA TYR A 68 33.58 14.71 2.06
C TYR A 68 34.03 16.18 2.09
N LEU A 69 33.09 17.13 2.10
CA LEU A 69 33.40 18.57 2.19
C LEU A 69 34.16 18.90 3.49
N ARG A 70 33.71 18.37 4.64
CA ARG A 70 34.43 18.53 5.91
C ARG A 70 35.85 17.96 5.85
N SER A 71 36.06 16.82 5.17
CA SER A 71 37.41 16.25 5.00
C SER A 71 38.33 17.14 4.16
N GLN A 72 37.76 17.96 3.27
CA GLN A 72 38.49 18.97 2.48
C GLN A 72 38.64 20.31 3.23
N GLY A 73 38.19 20.40 4.49
CA GLY A 73 38.25 21.62 5.30
C GLY A 73 37.18 22.67 4.96
N ILE A 74 36.16 22.30 4.18
CA ILE A 74 35.04 23.16 3.81
C ILE A 74 33.87 22.83 4.74
N ASP A 75 33.28 23.83 5.40
CA ASP A 75 32.10 23.64 6.25
C ASP A 75 30.83 23.60 5.38
N PRO A 76 30.16 22.43 5.25
CA PRO A 76 28.98 22.29 4.40
C PRO A 76 27.76 23.06 4.92
N ASP A 77 27.71 23.44 6.20
CA ASP A 77 26.61 24.23 6.79
C ASP A 77 26.80 25.74 6.59
N ASN A 78 27.96 26.17 6.09
CA ASN A 78 28.32 27.58 5.91
C ASN A 78 28.78 27.87 4.47
N LEU A 79 28.18 27.19 3.49
CA LEU A 79 28.33 27.50 2.07
C LEU A 79 27.56 28.80 1.74
N PRO A 80 28.20 29.83 1.16
CA PRO A 80 27.55 31.10 0.81
C PRO A 80 26.57 31.00 -0.36
#